data_AF-A0A7W2B6F8-F1
#
_entry.id   AF-A0A7W2B6F8-F1
#
_cell.length_a   1.000
_cell.length_b   1.000
_cell.length_c   1.000
_cell.angle_alpha   90.00
_cell.angle_beta   90.00
_cell.angle_gamma   90.00
#
_symmetry.space_group_name_H-M   'P 1'
#
loop_
_entity.id
_entity.type
_entity.pdbx_description
1 polymer ?
#
loop_
_entity_poly.entity_id
_entity_poly.type
_entity_poly.pdbx_seq_one_letter_code
_entity_poly.pdbx_strand_id
1 'polypeptide(L)'
;MSRFWSDLVSRLNPYVPGEQTESKSVTKLNTNESPFGPSERVIEAISKCVGEDLRLYPDPRSLALRDAIATVEGVSNSNVFVGNGSDEVLAHTFQA
;
A
#
# COMPACT_ATOMS: atom_id res chain seq x y z
N MET A 1 -7.62 30.65 -8.58
CA MET A 1 -7.75 29.17 -8.42
C MET A 1 -8.66 28.62 -9.51
N SER A 2 -8.51 27.34 -9.85
CA SER A 2 -9.30 26.69 -10.90
C SER A 2 -10.79 26.69 -10.55
N ARG A 3 -11.65 27.06 -11.50
CA ARG A 3 -13.13 27.01 -11.34
C ARG A 3 -13.69 25.60 -11.17
N PHE A 4 -12.86 24.58 -11.40
CA PHE A 4 -13.26 23.17 -11.32
C PHE A 4 -12.99 22.55 -9.94
N TRP A 5 -12.41 23.32 -9.00
CA TRP A 5 -12.11 22.82 -7.65
C TRP A 5 -13.31 23.04 -6.73
N SER A 6 -13.57 22.05 -5.88
CA SER A 6 -14.55 22.23 -4.80
C SER A 6 -14.01 23.16 -3.72
N ASP A 7 -14.90 23.78 -2.96
CA ASP A 7 -14.55 24.66 -1.84
C ASP A 7 -13.63 23.96 -0.82
N LEU A 8 -13.88 22.68 -0.54
CA LEU A 8 -13.06 21.88 0.36
C LEU A 8 -11.62 21.78 -0.16
N VAL A 9 -11.44 21.32 -1.40
CA VAL A 9 -10.11 21.14 -2.01
C VAL A 9 -9.37 22.47 -2.10
N SER A 10 -10.09 23.56 -2.38
CA SER A 10 -9.52 24.91 -2.47
C SER A 10 -8.86 25.41 -1.18
N ARG A 11 -9.20 24.83 -0.02
CA ARG A 11 -8.70 25.22 1.29
C ARG A 11 -7.74 24.20 1.92
N LEU A 12 -7.50 23.07 1.27
CA LEU A 12 -6.56 22.08 1.79
C LEU A 12 -5.13 22.60 1.70
N ASN A 13 -4.34 22.33 2.75
CA ASN A 13 -2.90 22.41 2.66
C ASN A 13 -2.37 21.03 2.24
N PRO A 14 -1.76 20.87 1.05
CA PRO A 14 -1.26 19.58 0.62
C PRO A 14 -0.18 19.02 1.54
N TYR A 15 -0.07 17.69 1.58
CA TYR A 15 1.06 17.03 2.21
C TYR A 15 2.37 17.45 1.53
N VAL A 16 3.38 17.80 2.34
CA VAL A 16 4.73 18.12 1.89
C VAL A 16 5.64 16.96 2.32
N PRO A 17 6.18 16.16 1.38
CA PRO A 17 7.11 15.10 1.72
C PRO A 17 8.41 15.67 2.28
N GLY A 18 9.06 14.90 3.16
CA GLY A 18 10.42 15.22 3.62
C GLY A 18 11.43 15.14 2.47
N GLU A 19 12.57 15.82 2.64
CA GLU A 19 13.67 15.82 1.67
C GLU A 19 14.08 14.39 1.28
N GLN A 20 14.26 14.15 -0.01
CA GLN A 20 14.80 12.90 -0.56
C GLN A 20 16.04 13.21 -1.40
N THR A 21 17.01 12.30 -1.38
CA THR A 21 18.22 12.40 -2.19
C THR A 21 18.23 11.30 -3.25
N GLU A 22 18.59 11.66 -4.48
CA GLU A 22 18.80 10.68 -5.56
C GLU A 22 20.18 10.02 -5.50
N SER A 23 21.07 10.55 -4.66
CA SER A 23 22.42 10.02 -4.55
C SER A 23 22.42 8.63 -3.93
N LYS A 24 23.03 7.68 -4.62
CA LYS A 24 23.28 6.33 -4.09
C LYS A 24 24.49 6.28 -3.14
N SER A 25 25.22 7.40 -2.98
CA SER A 25 26.40 7.48 -2.13
C SER A 25 26.09 7.81 -0.66
N VAL A 26 24.81 7.85 -0.29
CA VAL A 26 24.36 8.20 1.06
C VAL A 26 23.65 7.00 1.71
N THR A 27 23.74 6.91 3.03
CA THR A 27 22.92 5.94 3.78
C THR A 27 21.54 6.55 4.02
N LYS A 28 20.50 5.99 3.39
CA LYS A 28 19.12 6.49 3.47
C LYS A 28 18.44 5.99 4.75
N LEU A 29 18.04 6.91 5.64
CA LEU A 29 17.46 6.60 6.97
C LEU A 29 16.22 7.47 7.31
N ASN A 30 15.62 8.13 6.33
CA ASN A 30 14.61 9.19 6.54
C ASN A 30 13.16 8.78 6.23
N THR A 31 12.91 7.55 5.79
CA THR A 31 11.58 7.07 5.33
C THR A 31 11.15 5.75 5.98
N ASN A 32 11.86 5.31 7.03
CA ASN A 32 11.57 4.09 7.79
C ASN A 32 11.51 2.80 6.96
N GLU A 33 12.18 2.77 5.80
CA GLU A 33 12.33 1.55 5.02
C GLU A 33 13.13 0.48 5.77
N SER A 34 12.80 -0.79 5.55
CA SER A 34 13.59 -1.91 6.07
C SER A 34 15.00 -1.88 5.47
N PRO A 35 16.08 -2.06 6.25
CA PRO A 35 17.43 -2.23 5.72
C PRO A 35 17.62 -3.60 5.05
N PHE A 36 16.74 -4.55 5.33
CA PHE A 36 16.72 -5.87 4.70
C PHE A 36 15.76 -5.88 3.51
N GLY A 37 16.13 -6.64 2.47
CA GLY A 37 15.21 -6.99 1.40
C GLY A 37 14.04 -7.87 1.89
N PRO A 38 13.03 -8.08 1.04
CA PRO A 38 11.93 -8.99 1.37
C PRO A 38 12.42 -10.44 1.47
N SER A 39 11.60 -11.32 2.06
CA SER A 39 11.86 -12.77 2.08
C SER A 39 12.06 -13.32 0.66
N GLU A 40 12.98 -14.27 0.49
CA GLU A 40 13.19 -14.99 -0.78
C GLU A 40 11.89 -15.62 -1.30
N ARG A 41 11.01 -16.10 -0.40
CA ARG A 41 9.69 -16.65 -0.75
C ARG A 41 8.78 -15.62 -1.43
N VAL A 42 8.91 -14.34 -1.09
CA VAL A 42 8.17 -13.25 -1.73
C VAL A 42 8.71 -13.02 -3.15
N ILE A 43 10.03 -13.01 -3.31
CA ILE A 43 10.67 -12.87 -4.64
C ILE A 43 10.24 -14.01 -5.58
N GLU A 44 10.23 -15.24 -5.08
CA GLU A 44 9.76 -16.40 -5.85
C GLU A 44 8.27 -16.30 -6.23
N ALA A 45 7.41 -15.89 -5.29
CA ALA A 45 5.98 -15.73 -5.55
C ALA A 45 5.71 -14.66 -6.62
N ILE A 46 6.37 -13.49 -6.51
CA ILE A 46 6.27 -12.43 -7.51
C ILE A 46 6.73 -12.96 -8.87
N SER A 47 7.87 -13.63 -8.93
CA SER A 47 8.42 -14.16 -10.18
C SER A 47 7.46 -15.13 -10.90
N LYS A 48 6.69 -15.93 -10.15
CA LYS A 48 5.67 -16.84 -10.70
C LYS A 48 4.44 -16.10 -11.24
N CYS A 49 4.11 -14.93 -10.71
CA CYS A 49 2.97 -14.12 -11.14
C CYS A 49 3.28 -13.21 -12.33
N VAL A 50 4.56 -12.96 -12.64
CA VAL A 50 4.97 -12.13 -13.78
C VAL A 50 4.92 -12.96 -15.08
N GLY A 51 3.72 -13.09 -15.64
CA GLY A 51 3.46 -13.84 -16.86
C GLY A 51 2.10 -13.51 -17.49
N GLU A 52 1.53 -14.45 -18.23
CA GLU A 52 0.26 -14.27 -18.95
C GLU A 52 -0.92 -13.87 -18.05
N ASP A 53 -0.87 -14.24 -16.76
CA ASP A 53 -1.94 -13.95 -15.80
C ASP A 53 -2.11 -12.45 -15.51
N LEU A 54 -1.11 -11.61 -15.81
CA LEU A 54 -1.21 -10.15 -15.66
C LEU A 54 -2.29 -9.51 -16.56
N ARG A 55 -2.81 -10.23 -17.55
CA ARG A 55 -3.95 -9.79 -18.37
C ARG A 55 -5.30 -9.90 -17.64
N LEU A 56 -5.33 -10.57 -16.50
CA LEU A 56 -6.53 -10.81 -15.72
C LEU A 56 -6.60 -9.86 -14.53
N TYR A 57 -7.81 -9.46 -14.14
CA TYR A 57 -8.02 -8.77 -12.87
C TYR A 57 -7.72 -9.72 -11.69
N PRO A 58 -7.17 -9.20 -10.57
CA PRO A 58 -7.01 -9.98 -9.35
C PRO A 58 -8.36 -10.32 -8.71
N ASP A 59 -8.38 -11.22 -7.72
CA ASP A 59 -9.57 -11.42 -6.89
C ASP A 59 -9.95 -10.11 -6.18
N PRO A 60 -11.11 -9.50 -6.49
CA PRO A 60 -11.48 -8.21 -5.93
C PRO A 60 -11.72 -8.25 -4.42
N ARG A 61 -11.79 -9.43 -3.81
CA ARG A 61 -12.02 -9.62 -2.38
C ARG A 61 -10.73 -9.91 -1.61
N SER A 62 -9.62 -10.17 -2.29
CA SER A 62 -8.34 -10.58 -1.69
C SER A 62 -8.48 -11.73 -0.69
N LEU A 63 -9.33 -12.73 -0.97
CA LEU A 63 -9.71 -13.75 0.01
C LEU A 63 -8.53 -14.52 0.57
N ALA A 64 -7.63 -14.98 -0.30
CA ALA A 64 -6.46 -15.75 0.12
C ALA A 64 -5.55 -14.96 1.08
N LEU A 65 -5.39 -13.65 0.85
CA LEU A 65 -4.61 -12.78 1.74
C LEU A 65 -5.34 -12.55 3.07
N ARG A 66 -6.65 -12.32 3.03
CA ARG A 66 -7.47 -12.13 4.24
C ARG A 66 -7.45 -13.38 5.13
N ASP A 67 -7.56 -14.56 4.55
CA ASP A 67 -7.48 -15.84 5.28
C ASP A 67 -6.10 -16.04 5.91
N ALA A 68 -5.02 -15.72 5.18
CA ALA A 68 -3.66 -15.82 5.70
C ALA A 68 -3.42 -14.87 6.88
N ILE A 69 -3.84 -13.60 6.77
CA ILE A 69 -3.74 -12.61 7.85
C ILE A 69 -4.58 -13.04 9.05
N ALA A 70 -5.84 -13.43 8.83
CA ALA A 70 -6.75 -13.85 9.88
C ALA A 70 -6.18 -15.04 10.69
N THR A 71 -5.54 -15.99 10.00
CA THR A 71 -4.89 -17.15 10.62
C THR A 71 -3.68 -16.73 11.47
N VAL A 72 -2.82 -15.85 10.96
CA VAL A 72 -1.63 -15.38 11.67
C VAL A 72 -2.00 -14.56 12.91
N GLU A 73 -3.02 -13.72 12.80
CA GLU A 73 -3.47 -12.81 13.87
C GLU A 73 -4.50 -13.44 14.83
N GLY A 74 -4.99 -14.66 14.54
CA GLY A 74 -5.98 -15.35 15.37
C GLY A 74 -7.37 -14.71 15.39
N VAL A 75 -7.78 -14.08 14.28
CA VAL A 75 -9.08 -13.40 14.13
C VAL A 75 -9.93 -14.02 13.03
N SER A 76 -11.18 -13.57 12.88
CA SER A 76 -12.02 -14.00 11.76
C SER A 76 -11.67 -13.22 10.48
N ASN A 77 -11.92 -13.80 9.31
CA ASN A 77 -11.78 -13.09 8.03
C ASN A 77 -12.63 -11.80 7.97
N SER A 78 -13.79 -11.76 8.65
CA SER A 78 -14.61 -10.54 8.77
C SER A 78 -13.95 -9.40 9.55
N ASN A 79 -12.86 -9.66 10.29
CA ASN A 79 -12.07 -8.63 10.96
C ASN A 79 -10.91 -8.12 10.10
N VAL A 80 -10.73 -8.61 8.86
CA VAL A 80 -9.62 -8.22 7.99
C VAL A 80 -10.13 -7.44 6.78
N PHE A 81 -9.60 -6.22 6.62
CA PHE A 81 -9.78 -5.38 5.44
C PHE A 81 -8.41 -5.16 4.77
N VAL A 82 -8.34 -5.37 3.46
CA VAL A 82 -7.11 -5.20 2.66
C VAL A 82 -7.25 -3.94 1.83
N GLY A 83 -6.32 -2.99 1.99
CA GLY A 83 -6.16 -1.82 1.12
C GLY A 83 -4.79 -1.81 0.45
N ASN A 84 -4.60 -0.95 -0.56
CA ASN A 84 -3.31 -0.76 -1.23
C ASN A 84 -2.37 0.15 -0.40
N GLY A 85 -1.88 -0.40 0.71
CA GLY A 85 -1.17 0.35 1.75
C GLY A 85 -2.13 0.91 2.80
N SER A 86 -1.63 1.13 4.01
CA SER A 86 -2.46 1.56 5.15
C SER A 86 -3.07 2.95 4.97
N ASP A 87 -2.46 3.82 4.17
CA ASP A 87 -3.01 5.16 3.88
C ASP A 87 -4.37 5.10 3.19
N GLU A 88 -4.60 4.12 2.31
CA GLU A 88 -5.92 3.89 1.69
C GLU A 88 -6.95 3.45 2.74
N VAL A 89 -6.55 2.59 3.67
CA VAL A 89 -7.41 2.14 4.77
C VAL A 89 -7.78 3.31 5.69
N LEU A 90 -6.82 4.18 6.01
CA LEU A 90 -7.07 5.41 6.76
C LEU A 90 -8.04 6.31 5.98
N ALA A 91 -7.82 6.53 4.68
CA ALA A 91 -8.69 7.36 3.85
C ALA A 91 -10.15 6.85 3.86
N HIS A 92 -10.36 5.54 3.75
CA HIS A 92 -11.69 4.94 3.88
C HIS A 92 -12.29 5.11 5.27
N THR A 93 -11.49 5.02 6.34
CA THR A 93 -11.97 5.16 7.72
C THR A 93 -12.43 6.58 8.04
N PHE A 94 -11.79 7.61 7.47
CA PHE A 94 -12.12 9.01 7.70
C PHE A 94 -13.17 9.58 6.72
N GLN A 95 -13.39 8.94 5.57
CA GLN A 95 -14.49 9.28 4.66
C GLN A 95 -15.77 8.46 4.89
N ALA A 96 -15.72 7.40 5.71
CA ALA A 96 -16.88 6.56 6.04
C ALA A 96 -17.90 7.28 6.94
#